data_AF-A0A537UNT5-F1
#
_entry.id   AF-A0A537UNT5-F1
#
_cell.length_a   1.000
_cell.length_b   1.000
_cell.length_c   1.000
_cell.angle_alpha   90.00
_cell.angle_beta   90.00
_cell.angle_gamma   90.00
#
_symmetry.space_group_name_H-M   'P 1'
#
loop_
_entity.id
_entity.type
_entity.pdbx_description
1 polymer ?
#
loop_
_entity_poly.entity_id
_entity_poly.type
_entity_poly.pdbx_seq_one_letter_code
_entity_poly.pdbx_strand_id
1 'polypeptide(L)'
;HSDFGSYDTDSSRKMRRATALLKQNHPEIEADGEMQGDTALSEAARKLILPHSKLQGEANILIMSTLDTANVAYQMIKVLADGLPVGPILIGPARPAHILTPSVTARGVLNMTAVAAVEAQERASRQQPTLFG
;
A
#
# COMPACT_ATOMS: atom_id res chain seq x y z
N HIS A 1 -15.84 4.82 0.67
CA HIS A 1 -16.90 5.76 1.11
C HIS A 1 -17.61 5.23 2.36
N SER A 2 -16.89 4.62 3.30
CA SER A 2 -17.46 4.13 4.56
C SER A 2 -16.37 4.23 5.61
N ASP A 3 -16.74 4.65 6.80
CA ASP A 3 -15.90 4.69 7.99
C ASP A 3 -16.48 3.72 9.01
N PHE A 4 -15.79 2.62 9.24
CA PHE A 4 -16.09 1.63 10.27
C PHE A 4 -17.57 1.20 10.32
N GLY A 5 -18.20 1.09 9.15
CA GLY A 5 -19.59 0.68 8.98
C GLY A 5 -20.63 1.78 8.90
N SER A 6 -20.23 3.03 8.68
CA SER A 6 -21.18 4.11 8.36
C SER A 6 -22.05 3.81 7.13
N TYR A 7 -21.52 3.05 6.16
CA TYR A 7 -22.27 2.50 5.04
C TYR A 7 -21.95 1.02 4.83
N ASP A 8 -22.98 0.23 4.50
CA ASP A 8 -22.89 -1.22 4.29
C ASP A 8 -23.05 -1.60 2.81
N THR A 9 -22.01 -1.32 2.03
CA THR A 9 -21.90 -1.70 0.60
C THR A 9 -20.96 -2.89 0.41
N ASP A 10 -21.02 -3.56 -0.75
CA ASP A 10 -20.10 -4.67 -1.08
C ASP A 10 -18.63 -4.27 -0.94
N SER A 11 -18.29 -3.05 -1.34
CA SER A 11 -16.93 -2.52 -1.22
C SER A 11 -16.50 -2.36 0.24
N SER A 12 -17.38 -1.87 1.11
CA SER A 12 -17.10 -1.71 2.56
C SER A 12 -16.99 -3.06 3.27
N ARG A 13 -17.89 -4.02 2.99
CA ARG A 13 -17.83 -5.39 3.53
C ARG A 13 -16.54 -6.10 3.14
N LYS A 14 -16.14 -5.97 1.86
CA LYS A 14 -14.88 -6.53 1.38
C LYS A 14 -13.69 -5.98 2.16
N MET A 15 -13.61 -4.66 2.33
CA MET A 15 -12.49 -4.04 3.04
C MET A 15 -12.49 -4.37 4.53
N ARG A 16 -13.67 -4.39 5.19
CA ARG A 16 -13.78 -4.83 6.58
C ARG A 16 -13.28 -6.26 6.78
N ARG A 17 -13.68 -7.16 5.88
CA ARG A 17 -13.19 -8.55 5.87
C ARG A 17 -11.68 -8.61 5.64
N ALA A 18 -11.14 -7.81 4.72
CA ALA A 18 -9.71 -7.75 4.47
C ALA A 18 -8.94 -7.28 5.71
N THR A 19 -9.41 -6.23 6.40
CA THR A 19 -8.81 -5.76 7.65
C THR A 19 -8.88 -6.82 8.75
N ALA A 20 -10.01 -7.52 8.88
CA ALA A 20 -10.14 -8.60 9.86
C ALA A 20 -9.15 -9.75 9.59
N LEU A 21 -8.98 -10.15 8.32
CA LEU A 21 -8.00 -11.17 7.92
C LEU A 21 -6.56 -10.71 8.18
N LEU A 22 -6.24 -9.46 7.87
CA LEU A 22 -4.91 -8.90 8.13
C LEU A 22 -4.60 -8.92 9.63
N LYS A 23 -5.54 -8.47 10.46
CA LYS A 23 -5.40 -8.46 11.92
C LYS A 23 -5.29 -9.86 12.52
N GLN A 24 -5.96 -10.85 11.91
CA GLN A 24 -5.87 -12.25 12.35
C GLN A 24 -4.53 -12.88 12.00
N ASN A 25 -4.04 -12.66 10.78
CA ASN A 25 -2.83 -13.32 10.26
C ASN A 25 -1.53 -12.59 10.62
N HIS A 26 -1.60 -11.27 10.79
CA HIS A 26 -0.48 -10.37 11.04
C HIS A 26 -0.83 -9.33 12.12
N PRO A 27 -1.10 -9.77 13.37
CA PRO A 27 -1.50 -8.87 14.47
C PRO A 27 -0.42 -7.84 14.86
N GLU A 28 0.83 -8.06 14.45
CA GLU A 28 1.96 -7.16 14.64
C GLU A 28 1.92 -5.92 13.75
N ILE A 29 1.19 -5.98 12.63
CA ILE A 29 1.07 -4.86 11.70
C ILE A 29 0.08 -3.85 12.25
N GLU A 30 0.54 -2.61 12.38
CA GLU A 30 -0.30 -1.47 12.70
C GLU A 30 -1.17 -1.09 11.49
N ALA A 31 -2.43 -1.52 11.51
CA ALA A 31 -3.39 -1.25 10.44
C ALA A 31 -4.82 -1.20 11.00
N ASP A 32 -5.67 -0.40 10.35
CA ASP A 32 -7.10 -0.31 10.63
C ASP A 32 -7.91 -0.14 9.33
N GLY A 33 -9.22 -0.34 9.42
CA GLY A 33 -10.16 -0.18 8.32
C GLY A 33 -11.46 -0.98 8.54
N GLU A 34 -12.44 -0.88 7.66
CA GLU A 34 -12.49 0.02 6.50
C GLU A 34 -12.67 1.48 6.92
N MET A 35 -12.05 2.41 6.19
CA MET A 35 -12.20 3.85 6.42
C MET A 35 -12.07 4.66 5.12
N GLN A 36 -12.47 5.92 5.19
CA GLN A 36 -12.31 6.91 4.14
C GLN A 36 -10.88 7.48 4.11
N GLY A 37 -10.50 8.08 2.97
CA GLY A 37 -9.13 8.55 2.76
C GLY A 37 -8.74 9.72 3.66
N ASP A 38 -9.67 10.61 3.96
CA ASP A 38 -9.51 11.69 4.94
C ASP A 38 -9.30 11.15 6.36
N THR A 39 -10.10 10.17 6.79
CA THR A 39 -9.93 9.47 8.07
C THR A 39 -8.60 8.72 8.15
N ALA A 40 -8.13 8.14 7.04
CA ALA A 40 -6.82 7.49 6.98
C ALA A 40 -5.66 8.51 7.12
N LEU A 41 -5.78 9.66 6.45
CA LEU A 41 -4.73 10.69 6.37
C LEU A 41 -4.77 11.72 7.51
N SER A 42 -5.80 11.71 8.36
CA SER A 42 -5.90 12.60 9.51
C SER A 42 -6.19 11.82 10.78
N GLU A 43 -5.17 11.69 11.65
CA GLU A 43 -5.33 11.05 12.96
C GLU A 43 -6.39 11.76 13.81
N ALA A 44 -6.46 13.09 13.74
CA ALA A 44 -7.46 13.87 14.47
C ALA A 44 -8.89 13.50 14.03
N ALA A 45 -9.14 13.41 12.72
CA ALA A 45 -10.44 12.97 12.20
C ALA A 45 -10.73 11.52 12.60
N ARG A 46 -9.72 10.63 12.51
CA ARG A 46 -9.85 9.22 12.91
C ARG A 46 -10.22 9.05 14.37
N LYS A 47 -9.62 9.80 15.28
CA LYS A 47 -9.92 9.73 16.72
C LYS A 47 -11.34 10.17 17.07
N LEU A 48 -11.96 11.03 16.25
CA LEU A 48 -13.36 11.42 16.46
C LEU A 48 -14.33 10.27 16.11
N ILE A 49 -13.99 9.45 15.12
CA ILE A 49 -14.84 8.36 14.63
C ILE A 49 -14.53 7.04 15.36
N LEU A 50 -13.24 6.73 15.53
CA LEU A 50 -12.74 5.52 16.19
C LEU A 50 -11.64 5.89 17.21
N PRO A 51 -12.02 6.31 18.43
CA PRO A 51 -11.06 6.68 19.49
C PRO A 51 -10.09 5.56 19.88
N HIS A 52 -10.47 4.30 19.62
CA HIS A 52 -9.70 3.11 19.96
C HIS A 52 -8.92 2.51 18.77
N SER A 53 -8.74 3.29 17.69
CA SER A 53 -7.89 2.92 16.56
C SER A 53 -6.49 2.58 17.03
N LYS A 54 -5.92 1.49 16.52
CA LYS A 54 -4.52 1.10 16.80
C LYS A 54 -3.54 1.87 15.93
N LEU A 55 -4.00 2.38 14.80
CA LEU A 55 -3.21 3.21 13.89
C LEU A 55 -2.95 4.59 14.52
N GLN A 56 -1.68 4.97 14.59
CA GLN A 56 -1.17 6.23 15.09
C GLN A 56 -0.67 7.09 13.93
N GLY A 57 -0.76 8.42 14.08
CA GLY A 57 -0.37 9.34 13.02
C GLY A 57 -1.17 9.21 11.72
N GLU A 58 -0.60 9.72 10.65
CA GLU A 58 -1.18 9.64 9.30
C GLU A 58 -0.84 8.30 8.65
N ALA A 59 -1.81 7.68 7.97
CA ALA A 59 -1.57 6.45 7.23
C ALA A 59 -0.54 6.69 6.12
N ASN A 60 0.55 5.91 6.14
CA ASN A 60 1.61 5.94 5.12
C ASN A 60 1.43 4.86 4.03
N ILE A 61 0.52 3.90 4.24
CA ILE A 61 0.15 2.86 3.29
C ILE A 61 -1.37 2.87 3.15
N LEU A 62 -1.85 2.97 1.91
CA LEU A 62 -3.27 2.97 1.59
C LEU A 62 -3.62 1.76 0.73
N ILE A 63 -4.45 0.88 1.26
CA ILE A 63 -4.99 -0.28 0.52
C ILE A 63 -6.38 0.09 0.00
N MET A 64 -6.51 0.14 -1.32
CA MET A 64 -7.75 0.58 -1.98
C MET A 64 -8.65 -0.60 -2.30
N SER A 65 -9.96 -0.36 -2.30
CA SER A 65 -10.95 -1.41 -2.53
C SER A 65 -11.01 -1.89 -3.97
N THR A 66 -10.66 -1.06 -4.96
CA THR A 66 -10.68 -1.43 -6.38
C THR A 66 -9.50 -0.82 -7.12
N LEU A 67 -9.17 -1.42 -8.28
CA LEU A 67 -8.14 -0.90 -9.18
C LEU A 67 -8.45 0.54 -9.62
N ASP A 68 -9.72 0.83 -9.93
CA ASP A 68 -10.12 2.17 -10.38
C ASP A 68 -9.89 3.22 -9.29
N THR A 69 -10.28 2.92 -8.05
CA THR A 69 -10.05 3.83 -6.92
C THR A 69 -8.55 4.02 -6.66
N ALA A 70 -7.78 2.94 -6.77
CA ALA A 70 -6.32 2.99 -6.64
C ALA A 70 -5.68 3.86 -7.71
N ASN A 71 -6.05 3.66 -8.98
CA ASN A 71 -5.48 4.40 -10.08
C ASN A 71 -5.85 5.89 -10.01
N VAL A 72 -7.12 6.23 -9.73
CA VAL A 72 -7.55 7.63 -9.59
C VAL A 72 -6.80 8.31 -8.45
N ALA A 73 -6.76 7.70 -7.26
CA ALA A 73 -6.05 8.27 -6.12
C ALA A 73 -4.56 8.45 -6.41
N TYR A 74 -3.91 7.45 -7.02
CA TYR A 74 -2.50 7.53 -7.40
C TYR A 74 -2.22 8.66 -8.39
N GLN A 75 -3.01 8.81 -9.46
CA GLN A 75 -2.80 9.90 -10.42
C GLN A 75 -3.04 11.27 -9.79
N MET A 76 -4.07 11.40 -8.93
CA MET A 76 -4.32 12.65 -8.19
C MET A 76 -3.15 13.01 -7.29
N ILE A 77 -2.67 12.08 -6.46
CA ILE A 77 -1.52 12.30 -5.58
C ILE A 77 -0.28 12.63 -6.40
N LYS A 78 -0.03 11.92 -7.51
CA LYS A 78 1.12 12.19 -8.39
C LYS A 78 1.11 13.62 -8.97
N VAL A 79 -0.06 14.17 -9.30
CA VAL A 79 -0.18 15.52 -9.86
C VAL A 79 -0.15 16.60 -8.77
N LEU A 80 -0.73 16.31 -7.60
CA LEU A 80 -0.88 17.27 -6.50
C LEU A 80 0.35 17.30 -5.58
N ALA A 81 0.95 16.15 -5.32
CA ALA A 81 2.19 16.07 -4.58
C ALA A 81 3.32 16.42 -5.54
N ASP A 82 4.15 17.40 -5.17
CA ASP A 82 5.40 17.74 -5.85
C ASP A 82 6.49 16.66 -5.61
N GLY A 83 6.07 15.40 -5.51
CA GLY A 83 6.89 14.24 -5.22
C GLY A 83 7.28 13.50 -6.49
N LEU A 84 8.41 12.81 -6.44
CA LEU A 84 8.84 11.93 -7.53
C LEU A 84 8.22 10.53 -7.34
N PRO A 85 7.26 10.11 -8.18
CA PRO A 85 6.69 8.78 -8.06
C PRO A 85 7.73 7.71 -8.43
N VAL A 86 7.80 6.65 -7.63
CA VAL A 86 8.56 5.42 -7.91
C VAL A 86 7.56 4.29 -8.10
N GLY A 87 7.48 3.73 -9.32
CA GLY A 87 6.57 2.65 -9.64
C GLY A 87 6.06 2.66 -11.09
N PRO A 88 5.14 1.74 -11.44
CA PRO A 88 4.53 0.76 -10.55
C PRO A 88 5.47 -0.42 -10.21
N ILE A 89 5.43 -0.87 -8.95
CA ILE A 89 6.20 -2.02 -8.45
C ILE A 89 5.28 -3.25 -8.44
N LEU A 90 5.70 -4.32 -9.11
CA LEU A 90 4.97 -5.58 -9.13
C LEU A 90 5.42 -6.46 -7.95
N ILE A 91 4.46 -6.96 -7.17
CA ILE A 91 4.69 -7.84 -6.02
C ILE A 91 4.23 -9.26 -6.36
N GLY A 92 4.97 -10.26 -5.88
CA GLY A 92 4.66 -11.68 -6.09
C GLY A 92 5.27 -12.41 -7.30
N PRO A 93 6.04 -11.81 -8.24
CA PRO A 93 6.65 -12.60 -9.30
C PRO A 93 7.77 -13.49 -8.74
N ALA A 94 8.04 -14.62 -9.44
CA ALA A 94 9.08 -15.58 -9.04
C ALA A 94 10.50 -14.99 -9.09
N ARG A 95 10.73 -14.02 -9.98
CA ARG A 95 11.96 -13.22 -10.09
C ARG A 95 11.59 -11.74 -10.17
N PRO A 96 12.49 -10.81 -9.79
CA PRO A 96 12.24 -9.37 -9.92
C PRO A 96 11.88 -9.00 -11.35
N ALA A 97 10.71 -8.41 -11.50
CA ALA A 97 10.18 -7.94 -12.77
C ALA A 97 9.20 -6.81 -12.48
N HIS A 98 9.35 -5.68 -13.18
CA HIS A 98 8.46 -4.53 -13.05
C HIS A 98 8.06 -4.02 -14.43
N ILE A 99 6.84 -3.51 -14.54
CA ILE A 99 6.26 -3.06 -15.81
C ILE A 99 6.23 -1.53 -15.78
N LEU A 100 6.90 -0.91 -16.74
CA LEU A 100 6.88 0.54 -16.89
C LEU A 100 5.73 0.96 -17.81
N THR A 101 5.21 2.18 -17.58
CA THR A 101 4.25 2.80 -18.50
C THR A 101 4.98 3.61 -19.56
N PRO A 102 4.40 3.84 -20.76
CA PRO A 102 5.00 4.69 -21.79
C PRO A 102 5.25 6.14 -21.32
N SER A 103 4.56 6.59 -20.28
CA SER A 103 4.71 7.91 -19.67
C SER A 103 5.86 8.02 -18.65
N VAL A 104 6.66 6.96 -18.47
CA VAL A 104 7.79 6.98 -17.53
C VAL A 104 8.90 7.92 -18.04
N THR A 105 9.49 8.70 -17.14
CA THR A 105 10.64 9.56 -17.45
C THR A 105 11.94 8.75 -17.43
N ALA A 106 13.02 9.28 -18.03
CA ALA A 106 14.34 8.64 -17.95
C ALA A 106 14.79 8.39 -16.49
N ARG A 107 14.50 9.33 -15.57
CA ARG A 107 14.74 9.17 -14.13
C ARG A 107 13.89 8.04 -13.54
N GLY A 108 12.63 7.91 -13.96
CA GLY A 108 11.76 6.80 -13.56
C GLY A 108 12.31 5.44 -13.99
N VAL A 109 12.83 5.33 -15.22
CA VAL A 109 13.48 4.09 -15.70
C VAL A 109 14.68 3.75 -14.83
N LEU A 110 15.55 4.73 -14.55
CA LEU A 110 16.71 4.55 -13.68
C LEU A 110 16.32 4.07 -12.27
N ASN A 111 15.35 4.75 -11.64
CA ASN A 111 14.86 4.39 -10.31
C ASN A 111 14.32 2.96 -10.28
N MET A 112 13.51 2.58 -11.26
CA MET A 112 12.93 1.24 -11.32
C MET A 112 13.97 0.15 -11.62
N THR A 113 15.03 0.49 -12.35
CA THR A 113 16.17 -0.40 -12.57
C THR A 113 16.92 -0.64 -11.27
N ALA A 114 17.15 0.41 -10.47
CA ALA A 114 17.75 0.30 -9.15
C ALA A 114 16.91 -0.57 -8.21
N VAL A 115 15.58 -0.36 -8.17
CA VAL A 115 14.66 -1.19 -7.38
C VAL A 115 14.75 -2.66 -7.80
N ALA A 116 14.68 -2.97 -9.09
CA ALA A 116 14.76 -4.35 -9.58
C ALA A 116 16.11 -5.02 -9.28
N ALA A 117 17.21 -4.26 -9.36
CA ALA A 117 18.55 -4.77 -9.06
C ALA A 117 18.72 -5.09 -7.58
N VAL A 118 18.25 -4.21 -6.68
CA VAL A 118 18.29 -4.44 -5.23
C VAL A 118 17.40 -5.63 -4.86
N GLU A 119 16.19 -5.71 -5.42
CA GLU A 119 15.29 -6.84 -5.19
C GLU A 119 15.92 -8.18 -5.62
N ALA A 120 16.66 -8.18 -6.74
CA ALA A 120 17.39 -9.37 -7.19
C ALA A 120 18.50 -9.80 -6.21
N GLN A 121 19.25 -8.83 -5.70
CA GLN A 121 20.32 -9.07 -4.74
C GLN A 121 19.77 -9.61 -3.40
N GLU A 122 18.70 -9.01 -2.87
CA GLU A 122 18.06 -9.46 -1.63
C GLU A 122 17.46 -10.86 -1.75
N ARG A 123 16.86 -11.19 -2.90
CA ARG A 123 16.32 -12.54 -3.13
C ARG A 123 17.44 -13.57 -3.25
N ALA A 124 18.55 -13.23 -3.90
CA ALA A 124 19.70 -14.12 -4.01
C ALA A 124 20.36 -14.38 -2.64
N SER A 125 20.48 -13.36 -1.79
CA SER A 125 21.03 -13.53 -0.43
C SER A 125 20.13 -14.36 0.48
N ARG A 126 18.80 -14.22 0.38
CA ARG A 126 17.83 -15.09 1.10
C ARG A 126 17.83 -16.54 0.61
N GLN A 127 18.25 -16.79 -0.62
CA GLN A 127 18.31 -18.13 -1.23
C GLN A 127 19.66 -18.83 -1.04
N GLN A 128 20.70 -18.14 -0.56
CA GLN A 128 21.95 -18.79 -0.16
C GLN A 128 21.71 -19.57 1.13
N PRO A 129 21.84 -20.92 1.13
CA PRO A 129 21.86 -21.67 2.36
C PRO A 129 23.03 -21.16 3.18
N THR A 130 22.83 -20.88 4.47
CA THR A 130 23.93 -20.65 5.40
C THR A 130 24.86 -21.85 5.32
N LEU A 131 26.04 -21.68 4.70
CA LEU A 131 27.06 -22.73 4.56
C LEU A 131 27.68 -23.17 5.89
N PHE A 132 27.18 -22.64 7.01
CA PHE A 132 27.55 -23.00 8.37
C PHE A 132 26.27 -23.04 9.24
N GLY A 133 25.60 -24.19 9.25
CA GLY A 133 24.43 -24.48 10.07
C GLY A 133 24.20 -25.98 10.13
#